data_AF-A0A953W816-F1
#
_entry.id   AF-A0A953W816-F1
#
_cell.length_a   1.000
_cell.length_b   1.000
_cell.length_c   1.000
_cell.angle_alpha   90.00
_cell.angle_beta   90.00
_cell.angle_gamma   90.00
#
_symmetry.space_group_name_H-M   'P 1'
#
loop_
_entity.id
_entity.type
_entity.pdbx_description
1 polymer ?
#
loop_
_entity_poly.entity_id
_entity_poly.type
_entity_poly.pdbx_seq_one_letter_code
_entity_poly.pdbx_strand_id
1 'polypeptide(L)'
;MTRIQDPHTVPEALAGPRASSSGAEFIWDRDQKVPMRDGVELCVDIYRPAGAAKTPALLAIAGHNKDLQNPDIGDSVPPQPAWSTMWQGGAEAG
;
A
#
# COMPACT_ATOMS: atom_id res chain seq x y z
N MET A 1 -9.33 -31.28 25.73
CA MET A 1 -9.84 -29.89 25.72
C MET A 1 -9.09 -29.16 24.61
N THR A 2 -9.59 -29.27 23.37
CA THR A 2 -8.89 -28.78 22.17
C THR A 2 -9.09 -27.27 22.10
N ARG A 3 -8.00 -26.52 22.23
CA ARG A 3 -8.00 -25.07 22.10
C ARG A 3 -8.37 -24.75 20.65
N ILE A 4 -9.58 -24.22 20.43
CA ILE A 4 -9.99 -23.71 19.12
C ILE A 4 -9.00 -22.59 18.79
N GLN A 5 -8.23 -22.78 17.73
CA GLN A 5 -7.35 -21.73 17.18
C GLN A 5 -8.22 -20.53 16.82
N ASP A 6 -7.75 -19.33 17.16
CA ASP A 6 -8.40 -18.09 16.73
C ASP A 6 -8.45 -18.10 15.19
N PRO A 7 -9.66 -18.09 14.58
CA PRO A 7 -9.81 -18.19 13.13
C PRO A 7 -9.19 -17.01 12.37
N HIS A 8 -8.81 -15.93 13.05
CA HIS A 8 -8.19 -14.75 12.46
C HIS A 8 -6.65 -14.76 12.54
N THR A 9 -6.04 -15.75 13.19
CA THR A 9 -4.58 -15.86 13.24
C THR A 9 -4.07 -16.72 12.09
N VAL A 10 -3.26 -16.13 11.21
CA VAL A 10 -2.59 -16.88 10.14
C VAL A 10 -1.64 -17.90 10.80
N PRO A 11 -1.77 -19.21 10.53
CA PRO A 11 -0.83 -20.21 11.04
C PRO A 11 0.59 -19.86 10.61
N GLU A 12 1.56 -19.99 11.51
CA GLU A 12 2.97 -19.67 11.24
C GLU A 12 3.52 -20.41 10.01
N ALA A 13 3.04 -21.64 9.77
CA ALA A 13 3.37 -22.44 8.59
C ALA A 13 2.86 -21.87 7.25
N LEU A 14 1.89 -20.95 7.28
CA LEU A 14 1.33 -20.26 6.11
C LEU A 14 1.77 -18.79 6.03
N ALA A 15 2.54 -18.31 7.02
CA ALA A 15 3.14 -16.99 6.96
C ALA A 15 4.21 -17.02 5.85
N GLY A 16 3.90 -16.39 4.71
CA GLY A 16 4.89 -16.17 3.66
C GLY A 16 6.11 -15.40 4.20
N PRO A 17 7.24 -15.41 3.47
CA PRO A 17 8.41 -14.66 3.88
C PRO A 17 8.01 -13.20 4.14
N ARG A 18 8.24 -12.71 5.37
CA ARG A 18 8.18 -11.29 5.65
C ARG A 18 9.21 -10.62 4.75
N ALA A 19 8.77 -9.70 3.89
CA ALA A 19 9.68 -8.93 3.07
C ALA A 19 10.76 -8.33 3.97
N SER A 20 12.02 -8.67 3.73
CA SER A 20 13.13 -8.04 4.45
C SER A 20 13.17 -6.59 3.98
N SER A 21 12.97 -5.65 4.90
CA SER A 21 13.17 -4.23 4.61
C SER A 21 14.66 -4.00 4.30
N SER A 22 15.04 -4.08 3.03
CA SER A 22 16.21 -3.35 2.55
C SER A 22 15.85 -1.86 2.66
N GLY A 23 15.98 -1.34 3.88
CA GLY A 23 15.41 -0.08 4.37
C GLY A 23 16.05 1.13 3.73
N ALA A 24 15.63 1.45 2.51
CA ALA A 24 15.74 2.81 2.02
C ALA A 24 14.74 3.66 2.81
N GLU A 25 15.21 4.77 3.38
CA GLU A 25 14.32 5.80 3.92
C GLU A 25 13.54 6.41 2.75
N PHE A 26 12.20 6.47 2.87
CA PHE A 26 11.35 7.12 1.89
C PHE A 26 10.88 8.48 2.42
N ILE A 27 10.85 9.47 1.53
CA ILE A 27 10.18 10.75 1.75
C ILE A 27 8.97 10.83 0.83
N TRP A 28 7.97 11.59 1.25
CA TRP A 28 6.75 11.78 0.46
C TRP A 28 6.32 13.23 0.36
N ASP A 29 5.81 13.60 -0.81
CA ASP A 29 5.07 14.82 -1.03
C ASP A 29 3.59 14.47 -1.25
N ARG A 30 2.72 15.03 -0.42
CA ARG A 30 1.28 14.75 -0.44
C ARG A 30 0.53 15.78 -1.26
N ASP A 31 -0.60 15.38 -1.83
CA ASP A 31 -1.59 16.24 -2.46
C ASP A 31 -1.04 17.18 -3.54
N GLN A 32 -0.01 16.73 -4.26
CA GLN A 32 0.60 17.49 -5.33
C GLN A 32 -0.39 17.63 -6.48
N LYS A 33 -0.57 18.86 -6.96
CA LYS A 33 -1.44 19.17 -8.10
C LYS A 33 -0.64 19.05 -9.40
N VAL A 34 -1.03 18.10 -10.24
CA VAL A 34 -0.39 17.84 -11.53
C VAL A 34 -1.35 18.25 -12.65
N PRO A 35 -1.01 19.26 -13.48
CA PRO A 35 -1.89 19.73 -14.53
C PRO A 35 -1.93 18.74 -15.70
N MET A 36 -3.13 18.45 -16.16
CA MET A 36 -3.41 17.68 -17.38
C MET A 36 -3.44 18.58 -18.61
N ARG A 37 -3.50 17.96 -19.79
CA ARG A 37 -3.52 18.67 -21.09
C ARG A 37 -4.70 19.64 -21.22
N ASP A 38 -5.82 19.35 -20.58
CA ASP A 38 -7.04 20.16 -20.58
C ASP A 38 -7.06 21.22 -19.46
N GLY A 39 -6.01 21.31 -18.65
CA GLY A 39 -5.92 22.24 -17.52
C GLY A 39 -6.57 21.75 -16.22
N VAL A 40 -7.18 20.55 -16.19
CA VAL A 40 -7.65 19.93 -14.95
C VAL A 40 -6.43 19.46 -14.14
N GLU A 41 -6.48 19.60 -12.82
CA GLU A 41 -5.40 19.15 -11.93
C GLU A 41 -5.74 17.82 -11.25
N LEU A 42 -4.84 16.84 -11.34
CA LEU A 42 -4.91 15.61 -10.56
C LEU A 42 -4.17 15.76 -9.23
N CYS A 43 -4.72 15.18 -8.17
CA CYS A 43 -4.09 15.12 -6.85
C CYS A 43 -3.23 13.85 -6.76
N VAL A 44 -1.93 13.98 -6.52
CA VAL A 44 -0.98 12.86 -6.52
C VAL A 44 -0.13 12.89 -5.26
N ASP A 45 0.16 11.70 -4.73
CA ASP A 45 1.18 11.52 -3.68
C ASP A 45 2.44 10.91 -4.32
N ILE A 46 3.60 11.47 -4.01
CA ILE A 46 4.88 11.07 -4.59
C ILE A 46 5.74 10.46 -3.49
N TYR A 47 6.01 9.17 -3.56
CA TYR A 47 6.93 8.46 -2.67
C TYR A 47 8.26 8.24 -3.38
N ARG A 48 9.36 8.70 -2.77
CA ARG A 48 10.71 8.54 -3.35
C ARG A 48 11.74 8.17 -2.28
N PRO A 49 12.78 7.38 -2.62
CA PRO A 49 13.90 7.17 -1.71
C PRO A 49 14.61 8.48 -1.40
N ALA A 50 14.97 8.68 -0.13
CA ALA A 50 15.73 9.84 0.32
C ALA A 50 17.11 9.87 -0.39
N GLY A 51 17.51 11.05 -0.88
CA GLY A 51 18.81 11.26 -1.52
C GLY A 51 18.97 10.68 -2.94
N ALA A 52 17.94 10.05 -3.51
CA ALA A 52 18.01 9.54 -4.88
C ALA A 52 17.85 10.66 -5.92
N ALA A 53 18.78 10.74 -6.89
CA ALA A 53 18.76 11.77 -7.92
C ALA A 53 17.75 11.48 -9.05
N LYS A 54 17.71 10.23 -9.55
CA LYS A 54 16.72 9.73 -10.53
C LYS A 54 16.55 8.22 -10.34
N THR A 55 15.31 7.77 -10.28
CA THR A 55 14.95 6.36 -10.15
C THR A 55 13.82 6.02 -11.11
N PRO A 56 13.66 4.74 -11.51
CA PRO A 56 12.43 4.29 -12.13
C PRO A 56 11.24 4.64 -11.23
N ALA A 57 10.15 5.09 -11.83
CA ALA A 57 8.91 5.39 -11.12
C ALA A 57 7.89 4.28 -11.37
N LEU A 58 7.15 3.94 -10.32
CA LEU A 58 5.91 3.15 -10.42
C LEU A 58 4.75 4.14 -10.34
N LEU A 59 3.70 3.89 -11.14
CA LEU A 59 2.51 4.72 -11.18
C LEU A 59 1.30 3.86 -10.82
N ALA A 60 0.59 4.25 -9.76
CA ALA A 60 -0.68 3.69 -9.37
C ALA A 60 -1.78 4.73 -9.63
N ILE A 61 -2.81 4.37 -10.39
CA ILE A 61 -4.00 5.22 -10.59
C ILE A 61 -5.09 4.75 -9.62
N ALA A 62 -5.22 5.47 -8.51
CA ALA A 62 -6.18 5.15 -7.46
C ALA A 62 -7.58 5.72 -7.78
N GLY A 63 -8.37 4.97 -8.55
CA GLY A 63 -9.72 5.40 -8.99
C GLY A 63 -10.75 5.55 -7.86
N HIS A 64 -10.51 4.90 -6.72
CA HIS A 64 -11.41 4.94 -5.56
C HIS A 64 -11.04 6.02 -4.56
N ASN A 65 -9.79 6.04 -4.10
CA ASN A 65 -9.19 7.11 -3.30
C ASN A 65 -7.68 6.82 -3.13
N LYS A 66 -6.80 7.77 -3.48
CA LYS A 66 -5.34 7.61 -3.30
C LYS A 66 -4.94 7.39 -1.84
N ASP A 67 -5.70 7.94 -0.89
CA ASP A 67 -5.35 7.87 0.53
C ASP A 67 -5.49 6.45 1.11
N LEU A 68 -6.22 5.56 0.43
CA LEU A 68 -6.35 4.14 0.83
C LEU A 68 -5.09 3.31 0.55
N GLN A 69 -4.11 3.87 -0.16
CA GLN A 69 -2.84 3.21 -0.48
C GLN A 69 -1.66 3.77 0.33
N ASN A 70 -1.94 4.58 1.33
CA ASN A 70 -0.91 5.18 2.14
C ASN A 70 -0.24 4.16 3.08
N PRO A 71 1.00 4.43 3.54
CA PRO A 71 1.69 3.59 4.50
C PRO A 71 0.90 3.32 5.78
N ASP A 72 0.17 4.31 6.31
CA ASP A 72 -0.65 4.16 7.51
C ASP A 72 -1.79 3.15 7.34
N ILE A 73 -2.41 3.11 6.15
CA ILE A 73 -3.43 2.11 5.82
C ILE A 73 -2.78 0.74 5.63
N GLY A 74 -1.63 0.66 4.97
CA GLY A 74 -0.87 -0.58 4.81
C GLY A 74 -0.43 -1.20 6.15
N ASP A 75 -0.04 -0.37 7.11
CA ASP A 75 0.32 -0.80 8.47
C ASP A 75 -0.90 -1.21 9.30
N SER A 76 -2.05 -0.56 9.06
CA SER A 76 -3.30 -0.81 9.80
C SER A 76 -4.08 -2.00 9.27
N VAL A 77 -3.93 -2.35 7.98
CA VAL A 77 -4.65 -3.44 7.33
C VAL A 77 -3.68 -4.61 7.12
N PRO A 78 -3.70 -5.62 8.00
CA PRO A 78 -2.75 -6.73 7.89
C PRO A 78 -2.99 -7.52 6.60
N PRO A 79 -1.96 -8.23 6.08
CA PRO A 79 -2.12 -9.13 4.94
C PRO A 79 -3.28 -10.10 5.17
N GLN A 80 -4.22 -10.14 4.23
CA GLN A 80 -5.38 -11.01 4.33
C GLN A 80 -5.08 -12.39 3.74
N PRO A 81 -5.38 -13.49 4.45
CA PRO A 81 -5.28 -14.82 3.87
C PRO A 81 -6.30 -14.97 2.74
N ALA A 82 -6.01 -15.82 1.76
CA ALA A 82 -6.84 -16.02 0.56
C ALA A 82 -8.29 -16.45 0.83
N TRP A 83 -8.60 -16.91 2.05
CA TRP A 83 -9.92 -17.34 2.50
C TRP A 83 -10.58 -16.34 3.46
N SER A 84 -9.98 -15.16 3.66
CA SER A 84 -10.61 -14.07 4.41
C SER A 84 -11.86 -13.55 3.69
N THR A 85 -12.90 -13.26 4.47
CA THR A 85 -14.08 -12.55 3.95
C THR A 85 -13.84 -11.05 3.83
N MET A 86 -12.78 -10.52 4.43
CA MET A 86 -12.40 -9.13 4.31
C MET A 86 -11.69 -8.89 2.98
N TRP A 87 -12.34 -8.09 2.13
CA TRP A 87 -11.79 -7.61 0.87
C TRP A 87 -11.71 -6.08 0.88
N GLN A 88 -10.52 -5.52 0.65
CA GLN A 88 -10.31 -4.08 0.63
C GLN A 88 -10.21 -3.56 -0.82
N GLY A 89 -11.31 -3.70 -1.58
CA GLY A 89 -11.36 -3.29 -2.99
C GLY A 89 -11.08 -1.79 -3.21
N GLY A 90 -11.35 -0.94 -2.22
CA GLY A 90 -11.05 0.49 -2.32
C GLY A 90 -9.55 0.81 -2.42
N ALA A 91 -8.66 -0.10 -2.00
CA ALA A 91 -7.21 0.09 -2.10
C ALA A 91 -6.65 -0.32 -3.48
N GLU A 92 -7.46 -0.89 -4.37
CA GLU A 92 -6.99 -1.33 -5.68
C GLU A 92 -6.49 -0.15 -6.53
N ALA A 93 -5.32 -0.35 -7.14
CA ALA A 93 -4.82 0.39 -8.28
C ALA A 93 -4.01 -0.55 -9.18
N GLY A 94 -3.86 -0.14 -10.44
CA GLY A 94 -3.09 -0.86 -11.45
C GLY A 94 -1.59 -0.89 -11.22
#